data_AF-A0A923X327-F1
#
_entry.id   AF-A0A923X327-F1
#
_cell.length_a   1.000
_cell.length_b   1.000
_cell.length_c   1.000
_cell.angle_alpha   90.00
_cell.angle_beta   90.00
_cell.angle_gamma   90.00
#
_symmetry.space_group_name_H-M   'P 1'
#
loop_
_entity.id
_entity.type
_entity.pdbx_description
1 polymer ?
#
loop_
_entity_poly.entity_id
_entity_poly.type
_entity_poly.pdbx_seq_one_letter_code
_entity_poly.pdbx_strand_id
1 'polypeptide(L)'
;MAPIQGNKRRIVTIIILCAIVLIVGIAVALIVGQNSTKDTPPDTTGTSDPATTNTDTTVDTPTGATDPVVSETPTVDPATLSSVDIEPLGLTVSYTKGVPGFDFSVKRTASSTQYVEFSSAELIGTKCTDDEGLFASIIKNPSAAENQTVSQTVTVGGATYGLSLPAQGCTSNPTLLSEYQAAFKNGFPSLKTL
;
A
#
# COMPACT_ATOMS: atom_id res chain seq x y z
N MET A 1 -32.34 -56.15 -15.11
CA MET A 1 -32.21 -54.93 -15.95
C MET A 1 -31.99 -53.75 -15.02
N ALA A 2 -30.79 -53.17 -15.01
CA ALA A 2 -30.46 -51.98 -14.22
C ALA A 2 -30.53 -50.74 -15.11
N PRO A 3 -31.08 -49.59 -14.65
CA PRO A 3 -31.16 -48.40 -15.48
C PRO A 3 -29.79 -47.74 -15.61
N ILE A 4 -29.36 -47.57 -16.86
CA ILE A 4 -28.14 -46.89 -17.31
C ILE A 4 -28.34 -45.37 -17.12
N GLN A 5 -28.16 -44.88 -15.89
CA GLN A 5 -28.29 -43.46 -15.56
C GLN A 5 -26.96 -42.82 -15.11
N GLY A 6 -25.82 -43.49 -15.33
CA GLY A 6 -24.49 -42.97 -14.99
C GLY A 6 -23.81 -42.13 -16.09
N ASN A 7 -24.24 -42.24 -17.35
CA ASN A 7 -23.43 -41.75 -18.48
C ASN A 7 -23.75 -40.30 -18.88
N LYS A 8 -24.99 -39.82 -18.71
CA LYS A 8 -25.36 -38.45 -19.11
C LYS A 8 -24.66 -37.39 -18.26
N ARG A 9 -24.55 -37.59 -16.94
CA ARG A 9 -23.83 -36.65 -16.06
C ARG A 9 -22.33 -36.61 -16.37
N ARG A 10 -21.70 -37.75 -16.65
CA ARG A 10 -20.28 -37.82 -17.01
C ARG A 10 -19.97 -37.14 -18.35
N ILE A 11 -20.83 -37.32 -19.35
CA ILE A 11 -20.66 -36.66 -20.66
C ILE A 11 -20.78 -35.14 -20.53
N VAL A 12 -21.74 -34.63 -19.74
CA VAL A 12 -21.90 -33.19 -19.51
C VAL A 12 -20.68 -32.59 -18.80
N THR A 13 -20.13 -33.28 -17.79
CA THR A 13 -18.91 -32.81 -17.10
C THR A 13 -17.70 -32.76 -18.04
N ILE A 14 -17.53 -33.76 -18.92
CA ILE A 14 -16.42 -33.78 -19.89
C ILE A 14 -16.56 -32.65 -20.91
N ILE A 15 -17.77 -32.37 -21.41
CA ILE A 15 -18.02 -31.27 -22.34
C ILE A 15 -17.69 -29.91 -21.71
N ILE A 16 -18.09 -29.69 -20.44
CA ILE A 16 -17.76 -28.45 -19.71
C ILE A 16 -16.25 -28.32 -19.53
N LEU A 17 -15.57 -29.42 -19.18
CA LEU A 17 -14.12 -29.39 -18.96
C LEU A 17 -13.34 -29.13 -20.26
N CYS A 18 -13.78 -29.71 -21.39
CA CYS A 18 -13.23 -29.40 -22.71
C CYS A 18 -13.48 -27.94 -23.13
N ALA A 19 -14.65 -27.37 -22.80
CA ALA A 19 -14.96 -25.98 -23.09
C ALA A 19 -14.06 -25.01 -22.31
N ILE A 20 -13.79 -25.30 -21.03
CA ILE A 20 -12.88 -24.49 -20.20
C ILE A 20 -11.45 -24.54 -20.75
N VAL A 21 -10.96 -25.73 -21.13
CA VAL A 21 -9.61 -25.88 -21.70
C VAL A 21 -9.47 -25.13 -23.04
N LEU A 22 -10.52 -25.13 -23.87
CA LEU A 22 -10.53 -24.37 -25.13
C LEU A 22 -10.46 -22.86 -24.90
N ILE A 23 -11.21 -22.34 -23.91
CA ILE A 23 -11.20 -20.91 -23.57
C ILE A 23 -9.82 -20.49 -23.03
N VAL A 24 -9.22 -21.29 -22.15
CA VAL A 24 -7.89 -21.01 -21.60
C VAL A 24 -6.81 -21.10 -22.70
N GLY A 25 -6.91 -22.09 -23.60
CA GLY A 25 -5.97 -22.22 -24.72
C GLY A 25 -5.99 -21.01 -25.68
N ILE A 26 -7.17 -20.47 -25.98
CA ILE A 26 -7.32 -19.27 -26.83
C ILE A 26 -6.75 -18.03 -26.11
N ALA A 27 -7.00 -17.89 -24.80
CA ALA A 27 -6.49 -16.77 -24.02
C ALA A 27 -4.95 -16.73 -23.98
N VAL A 28 -4.30 -17.89 -23.81
CA VAL A 28 -2.83 -17.99 -23.78
C VAL A 28 -2.22 -17.71 -25.16
N ALA A 29 -2.85 -18.20 -26.25
CA ALA A 29 -2.36 -17.96 -27.61
C ALA A 29 -2.38 -16.47 -28.01
N LEU A 30 -3.38 -15.70 -27.53
CA LEU A 30 -3.46 -14.26 -27.77
C LEU A 30 -2.40 -13.46 -26.99
N ILE A 31 -2.00 -13.92 -25.80
CA ILE A 31 -0.98 -13.25 -24.98
C ILE A 31 0.43 -13.48 -25.55
N VAL A 32 0.73 -14.69 -26.04
CA VAL A 32 2.07 -15.02 -26.57
C VAL A 32 2.30 -14.45 -27.98
N GLY A 33 1.24 -14.29 -28.78
CA GLY A 33 1.33 -13.79 -30.16
C GLY A 33 1.71 -12.31 -30.33
N GLN A 34 1.64 -11.49 -29.27
CA GLN A 34 1.88 -10.04 -29.37
C GLN A 34 3.32 -9.59 -29.07
N ASN A 35 4.23 -10.50 -28.73
CA ASN A 35 5.57 -10.14 -28.26
C ASN A 35 6.69 -10.24 -29.30
N SER A 36 6.37 -10.31 -30.60
CA SER A 36 7.37 -10.18 -31.64
C SER A 36 7.43 -8.75 -32.16
N THR A 37 8.64 -8.18 -32.11
CA THR A 37 9.11 -6.89 -32.64
C THR A 37 9.21 -5.77 -31.61
N LYS A 38 10.46 -5.50 -31.19
CA LYS A 38 11.01 -4.14 -31.17
C LYS A 38 12.54 -4.19 -31.02
N ASP A 39 13.20 -3.80 -32.11
CA ASP A 39 14.62 -3.53 -32.22
C ASP A 39 15.08 -2.48 -31.20
N THR A 40 16.27 -2.69 -30.62
CA THR A 40 16.96 -1.75 -29.73
C THR A 40 18.18 -1.18 -30.46
N PRO A 41 18.37 0.15 -30.58
CA PRO A 41 19.64 0.73 -31.01
C PRO A 41 20.57 0.97 -29.79
N PRO A 42 21.90 0.93 -29.96
CA PRO A 42 22.85 1.06 -28.86
C PRO A 42 23.18 2.54 -28.55
N ASP A 43 23.17 2.88 -27.26
CA ASP A 43 23.66 4.16 -26.74
C ASP A 43 25.19 4.23 -26.72
N THR A 44 25.72 5.41 -27.06
CA THR A 44 27.14 5.72 -27.17
C THR A 44 27.67 6.25 -25.83
N THR A 45 28.71 5.61 -25.30
CA THR A 45 29.43 6.03 -24.09
C THR A 45 30.32 7.24 -24.38
N GLY A 46 30.05 8.35 -23.69
CA GLY A 46 30.96 9.50 -23.60
C GLY A 46 31.36 9.72 -22.14
N THR A 47 32.51 9.18 -21.73
CA THR A 47 33.16 9.52 -20.46
C THR A 47 34.38 10.39 -20.76
N SER A 48 34.36 11.62 -20.25
CA SER A 48 35.54 12.44 -20.04
C SER A 48 35.59 12.80 -18.56
N ASP A 49 36.63 12.39 -17.85
CA ASP A 49 37.26 13.24 -16.84
C ASP A 49 38.67 12.71 -16.49
N PRO A 50 39.71 13.56 -16.46
CA PRO A 50 41.00 13.26 -15.87
C PRO A 50 41.11 13.87 -14.46
N ALA A 51 41.75 13.18 -13.51
CA ALA A 51 42.87 13.70 -12.73
C ALA A 51 43.17 12.85 -11.47
N THR A 52 44.43 12.98 -11.09
CA THR A 52 45.29 12.18 -10.21
C THR A 52 45.37 12.66 -8.74
N THR A 53 45.80 11.74 -7.87
CA THR A 53 46.70 11.93 -6.70
C THR A 53 46.12 12.04 -5.28
N ASN A 54 46.58 11.12 -4.43
CA ASN A 54 46.45 10.99 -2.97
C ASN A 54 47.15 12.10 -2.18
N THR A 55 46.69 12.41 -0.95
CA THR A 55 47.56 12.71 0.22
C THR A 55 46.81 12.47 1.54
N ASP A 56 47.43 11.67 2.40
CA ASP A 56 47.13 11.45 3.83
C ASP A 56 47.33 12.73 4.66
N THR A 57 46.43 13.02 5.62
CA THR A 57 46.79 13.70 6.88
C THR A 57 45.79 13.36 7.99
N THR A 58 46.30 12.73 9.05
CA THR A 58 45.67 12.46 10.35
C THR A 58 45.50 13.75 11.18
N VAL A 59 44.46 13.80 12.03
CA VAL A 59 44.43 14.29 13.44
C VAL A 59 43.20 15.16 13.81
N ASP A 60 42.67 14.78 14.98
CA ASP A 60 41.88 15.51 15.99
C ASP A 60 40.34 15.50 16.02
N THR A 61 39.86 14.89 17.10
CA THR A 61 38.52 14.94 17.67
C THR A 61 38.32 16.26 18.42
N PRO A 62 37.14 16.87 18.34
CA PRO A 62 36.60 17.58 19.50
C PRO A 62 35.23 17.05 19.89
N THR A 63 35.14 16.64 21.15
CA THR A 63 33.92 16.34 21.90
C THR A 63 33.05 17.60 22.00
N GLY A 64 31.99 17.66 21.19
CA GLY A 64 30.90 18.63 21.35
C GLY A 64 29.69 17.92 21.94
N ALA A 65 29.27 18.33 23.14
CA ALA A 65 28.02 17.89 23.74
C ALA A 65 26.85 18.24 22.80
N THR A 66 26.16 17.21 22.31
CA THR A 66 24.93 17.39 21.53
C THR A 66 23.82 17.77 22.51
N ASP A 67 23.39 19.03 22.47
CA ASP A 67 22.11 19.47 23.05
C ASP A 67 21.00 18.51 22.60
N PRO A 68 20.02 18.18 23.46
CA PRO A 68 18.90 17.35 23.07
C PRO A 68 18.15 18.04 21.94
N VAL A 69 18.12 17.40 20.77
CA VAL A 69 17.23 17.76 19.66
C VAL A 69 15.80 17.69 20.21
N VAL A 70 15.24 18.84 20.59
CA VAL A 70 13.82 18.97 20.88
C VAL A 70 13.14 18.68 19.55
N SER A 71 12.57 17.48 19.44
CA SER A 71 11.78 17.08 18.28
C SER A 71 10.55 17.98 18.27
N GLU A 72 10.62 19.08 17.49
CA GLU A 72 9.45 19.90 17.20
C GLU A 72 8.40 18.99 16.58
N THR A 73 7.30 18.78 17.30
CA THR A 73 6.14 18.10 16.71
C THR A 73 5.61 19.07 15.65
N PRO A 74 5.56 18.67 14.36
CA PRO A 74 5.11 19.57 13.30
C PRO A 74 3.73 20.11 13.66
N THR A 75 3.63 21.42 13.82
CA THR A 75 2.35 22.09 14.11
C THR A 75 1.55 22.11 12.81
N VAL A 76 0.61 21.18 12.67
CA VAL A 76 -0.30 21.14 11.52
C VAL A 76 -1.40 22.17 11.73
N ASP A 77 -1.62 23.06 10.76
CA ASP A 77 -2.71 24.04 10.81
C ASP A 77 -4.07 23.34 10.72
N PRO A 78 -4.93 23.43 11.75
CA PRO A 78 -6.25 22.79 11.75
C PRO A 78 -7.14 23.22 10.58
N ALA A 79 -6.95 24.43 10.03
CA ALA A 79 -7.73 24.90 8.88
C ALA A 79 -7.49 24.06 7.61
N THR A 80 -6.33 23.41 7.52
CA THR A 80 -5.94 22.55 6.38
C THR A 80 -6.42 21.11 6.53
N LEU A 81 -6.95 20.74 7.70
CA LEU A 81 -7.40 19.39 8.00
C LEU A 81 -8.92 19.24 7.82
N SER A 82 -9.31 18.06 7.38
CA SER A 82 -10.66 17.51 7.47
C SER A 82 -10.62 16.28 8.38
N SER A 83 -11.77 15.78 8.81
CA SER A 83 -11.83 14.63 9.70
C SER A 83 -12.98 13.69 9.39
N VAL A 84 -12.81 12.44 9.80
CA VAL A 84 -13.84 11.40 9.76
C VAL A 84 -13.88 10.68 11.10
N ASP A 85 -15.09 10.48 11.62
CA ASP A 85 -15.31 9.78 12.87
C ASP A 85 -15.47 8.27 12.61
N ILE A 86 -14.67 7.47 13.30
CA ILE A 86 -14.65 6.02 13.23
C ILE A 86 -15.23 5.49 14.55
N GLU A 87 -16.55 5.57 14.68
CA GLU A 87 -17.29 5.20 15.90
C GLU A 87 -16.91 3.83 16.47
N PRO A 88 -16.77 2.75 15.66
CA PRO A 88 -16.43 1.43 16.21
C PRO A 88 -15.03 1.36 16.85
N LEU A 89 -14.15 2.31 16.56
CA LEU A 89 -12.83 2.46 17.17
C LEU A 89 -12.77 3.58 18.21
N GLY A 90 -13.80 4.43 18.31
CA GLY A 90 -13.85 5.56 19.22
C GLY A 90 -12.87 6.68 18.85
N LEU A 91 -12.64 6.93 17.54
CA LEU A 91 -11.62 7.87 17.06
C LEU A 91 -12.15 8.86 16.05
N THR A 92 -11.61 10.08 16.07
CA THR A 92 -11.66 11.01 14.93
C THR A 92 -10.31 10.96 14.22
N VAL A 93 -10.34 10.55 12.95
CA VAL A 93 -9.16 10.52 12.08
C VAL A 93 -9.10 11.81 11.28
N SER A 94 -8.00 12.53 11.40
CA SER A 94 -7.75 13.75 10.64
C SER A 94 -6.92 13.46 9.38
N TYR A 95 -7.20 14.15 8.29
CA TYR A 95 -6.46 14.07 7.03
C TYR A 95 -6.38 15.46 6.38
N THR A 96 -5.34 15.72 5.59
CA THR A 96 -5.21 16.99 4.87
C THR A 96 -6.29 17.09 3.79
N LYS A 97 -6.95 18.27 3.68
CA LYS A 97 -7.95 18.54 2.65
C LYS A 97 -7.35 18.41 1.24
N GLY A 98 -8.20 18.07 0.27
CA GLY A 98 -7.84 18.02 -1.15
C GLY A 98 -7.73 16.62 -1.73
N VAL A 99 -7.77 15.57 -0.90
CA VAL A 99 -7.94 14.21 -1.40
C VAL A 99 -9.37 13.98 -1.90
N PRO A 100 -9.56 13.19 -2.97
CA PRO A 100 -10.90 12.79 -3.39
C PRO A 100 -11.60 11.93 -2.33
N GLY A 101 -12.88 11.65 -2.56
CA GLY A 101 -13.69 10.83 -1.65
C GLY A 101 -13.11 9.42 -1.48
N PHE A 102 -13.23 8.90 -0.26
CA PHE A 102 -12.78 7.56 0.10
C PHE A 102 -13.80 6.87 1.00
N ASP A 103 -13.73 5.55 1.03
CA ASP A 103 -14.48 4.69 1.93
C ASP A 103 -13.58 4.22 3.07
N PHE A 104 -14.20 3.78 4.16
CA PHE A 104 -13.49 3.10 5.24
C PHE A 104 -14.23 1.86 5.71
N SER A 105 -13.48 0.87 6.19
CA SER A 105 -14.04 -0.34 6.79
C SER A 105 -13.30 -0.70 8.07
N VAL A 106 -14.05 -0.99 9.13
CA VAL A 106 -13.48 -1.47 10.39
C VAL A 106 -13.44 -2.98 10.37
N LYS A 107 -12.23 -3.54 10.51
CA LYS A 107 -11.95 -4.97 10.43
C LYS A 107 -11.27 -5.46 11.72
N ARG A 108 -11.14 -6.77 11.86
CA ARG A 108 -10.42 -7.44 12.95
C ARG A 108 -9.49 -8.49 12.39
N THR A 109 -8.27 -8.55 12.88
CA THR A 109 -7.33 -9.62 12.54
C THR A 109 -7.73 -10.92 13.26
N ALA A 110 -7.10 -12.04 12.88
CA ALA A 110 -7.30 -13.32 13.57
C ALA A 110 -6.91 -13.27 15.06
N SER A 111 -5.97 -12.37 15.44
CA SER A 111 -5.61 -12.09 16.83
C SER A 111 -6.55 -11.12 17.54
N SER A 112 -7.70 -10.80 16.93
CA SER A 112 -8.69 -9.83 17.43
C SER A 112 -8.20 -8.38 17.51
N THR A 113 -7.09 -8.03 16.83
CA THR A 113 -6.65 -6.64 16.70
C THR A 113 -7.66 -5.89 15.84
N GLN A 114 -8.24 -4.81 16.37
CA GLN A 114 -9.14 -3.95 15.60
C GLN A 114 -8.34 -2.94 14.78
N TYR A 115 -8.75 -2.74 13.53
CA TYR A 115 -8.15 -1.75 12.64
C TYR A 115 -9.19 -1.19 11.68
N VAL A 116 -8.89 -0.02 11.13
CA VAL A 116 -9.67 0.57 10.04
C VAL A 116 -8.82 0.63 8.79
N GLU A 117 -9.40 0.25 7.66
CA GLU A 117 -8.81 0.38 6.33
C GLU A 117 -9.52 1.49 5.57
N PHE A 118 -8.75 2.29 4.84
CA PHE A 118 -9.22 3.35 3.98
C PHE A 118 -8.89 3.03 2.53
N SER A 119 -9.91 3.09 1.67
CA SER A 119 -9.80 2.71 0.27
C SER A 119 -10.50 3.71 -0.64
N SER A 120 -10.07 3.72 -1.91
CA SER A 120 -10.72 4.50 -2.95
C SER A 120 -10.79 3.69 -4.23
N ALA A 121 -11.96 3.65 -4.87
CA ALA A 121 -12.15 2.95 -6.14
C ALA A 121 -11.23 3.47 -7.25
N GLU A 122 -10.79 4.73 -7.17
CA GLU A 122 -9.84 5.35 -8.12
C GLU A 122 -8.43 4.76 -8.02
N LEU A 123 -8.12 4.04 -6.94
CA LEU A 123 -6.82 3.42 -6.72
C LEU A 123 -6.77 1.95 -7.12
N ILE A 124 -7.91 1.32 -7.41
CA ILE A 124 -7.98 -0.09 -7.82
C ILE A 124 -7.15 -0.26 -9.09
N GLY A 125 -6.12 -1.10 -8.99
CA GLY A 125 -5.31 -1.51 -10.12
C GLY A 125 -5.66 -2.91 -10.62
N THR A 126 -5.09 -3.24 -11.77
CA THR A 126 -5.29 -4.54 -12.43
C THR A 126 -4.12 -5.49 -12.21
N LYS A 127 -3.09 -5.07 -11.44
CA LYS A 127 -1.88 -5.87 -11.19
C LYS A 127 -2.09 -6.92 -10.10
N CYS A 128 -2.99 -6.65 -9.17
CA CYS A 128 -3.31 -7.54 -8.05
C CYS A 128 -4.77 -8.01 -8.21
N THR A 129 -5.00 -9.31 -8.05
CA THR A 129 -6.30 -9.96 -8.32
C THR A 129 -7.44 -9.43 -7.45
N ASP A 130 -7.12 -8.99 -6.23
CA ASP A 130 -8.08 -8.56 -5.21
C ASP A 130 -7.73 -7.16 -4.67
N ASP A 131 -7.31 -6.26 -5.57
CA ASP A 131 -7.01 -4.89 -5.16
C ASP A 131 -8.29 -4.13 -4.78
N GLU A 132 -8.40 -3.78 -3.50
CA GLU A 132 -9.51 -2.96 -2.99
C GLU A 132 -9.21 -1.46 -3.08
N GLY A 133 -8.07 -1.06 -3.66
CA GLY A 133 -7.66 0.35 -3.72
C GLY A 133 -7.27 0.91 -2.34
N LEU A 134 -6.68 0.05 -1.50
CA LEU A 134 -6.26 0.40 -0.15
C LEU A 134 -5.10 1.38 -0.17
N PHE A 135 -5.22 2.49 0.57
CA PHE A 135 -4.16 3.49 0.66
C PHE A 135 -3.64 3.75 2.07
N ALA A 136 -4.42 3.45 3.11
CA ALA A 136 -4.00 3.58 4.50
C ALA A 136 -4.76 2.61 5.40
N SER A 137 -4.15 2.22 6.50
CA SER A 137 -4.84 1.57 7.61
C SER A 137 -4.35 2.10 8.96
N ILE A 138 -5.26 2.16 9.93
CA ILE A 138 -4.96 2.55 11.31
C ILE A 138 -5.26 1.37 12.22
N ILE A 139 -4.21 0.85 12.86
CA ILE A 139 -4.26 -0.35 13.70
C ILE A 139 -4.23 0.07 15.16
N LYS A 140 -5.20 -0.40 15.96
CA LYS A 140 -5.24 -0.15 17.40
C LYS A 140 -4.39 -1.18 18.12
N ASN A 141 -3.46 -0.71 18.95
CA ASN A 141 -2.50 -1.50 19.71
C ASN A 141 -1.79 -2.56 18.84
N PRO A 142 -1.04 -2.13 17.80
CA PRO A 142 -0.40 -3.05 16.88
C PRO A 142 0.54 -4.01 17.61
N SER A 143 0.43 -5.30 17.27
CA SER A 143 1.32 -6.36 17.70
C SER A 143 2.74 -6.18 17.13
N ALA A 144 3.70 -6.96 17.64
CA ALA A 144 5.08 -6.93 17.15
C ALA A 144 5.19 -7.24 15.64
N ALA A 145 4.31 -8.08 15.10
CA ALA A 145 4.27 -8.37 13.66
C ALA A 145 3.71 -7.18 12.86
N GLU A 146 2.61 -6.58 13.32
CA GLU A 146 1.98 -5.44 12.64
C GLU A 146 2.88 -4.20 12.64
N ASN A 147 3.66 -3.99 13.70
CA ASN A 147 4.62 -2.89 13.81
C ASN A 147 5.67 -2.86 12.68
N GLN A 148 5.90 -3.97 11.98
CA GLN A 148 6.81 -4.00 10.83
C GLN A 148 6.26 -3.24 9.61
N THR A 149 4.93 -3.03 9.56
CA THR A 149 4.25 -2.32 8.47
C THR A 149 3.82 -0.91 8.86
N VAL A 150 3.90 -0.58 10.16
CA VAL A 150 3.50 0.72 10.69
C VAL A 150 4.57 1.75 10.35
N SER A 151 4.14 2.81 9.66
CA SER A 151 4.97 3.95 9.26
C SER A 151 5.04 5.04 10.33
N GLN A 152 4.00 5.20 11.14
CA GLN A 152 3.90 6.21 12.20
C GLN A 152 3.03 5.71 13.34
N THR A 153 3.29 6.17 14.57
CA THR A 153 2.49 5.85 15.75
C THR A 153 2.06 7.11 16.50
N VAL A 154 0.88 7.06 17.11
CA VAL A 154 0.36 8.08 18.02
C VAL A 154 -0.30 7.40 19.21
N THR A 155 -0.12 7.92 20.41
CA THR A 155 -0.82 7.46 21.62
C THR A 155 -1.94 8.41 21.97
N VAL A 156 -3.17 7.90 22.04
CA VAL A 156 -4.38 8.67 22.38
C VAL A 156 -5.25 7.84 23.32
N GLY A 157 -5.74 8.44 24.40
CA GLY A 157 -6.67 7.75 25.33
C GLY A 157 -6.09 6.47 25.94
N GLY A 158 -4.76 6.39 26.11
CA GLY A 158 -4.07 5.22 26.67
C GLY A 158 -3.89 4.04 25.70
N ALA A 159 -4.28 4.18 24.42
CA ALA A 159 -4.01 3.20 23.37
C ALA A 159 -3.00 3.75 22.35
N THR A 160 -2.19 2.86 21.79
CA THR A 160 -1.26 3.20 20.70
C THR A 160 -1.91 2.87 19.38
N TYR A 161 -1.94 3.83 18.46
CA TYR A 161 -2.45 3.66 17.11
C TYR A 161 -1.28 3.71 16.13
N GLY A 162 -1.25 2.77 15.18
CA GLY A 162 -0.23 2.70 14.13
C GLY A 162 -0.84 2.97 12.76
N LEU A 163 -0.29 3.93 12.02
CA LEU A 163 -0.62 4.17 10.60
C LEU A 163 0.25 3.27 9.72
N SER A 164 -0.38 2.39 8.95
CA SER A 164 0.27 1.58 7.92
C SER A 164 -0.13 2.11 6.53
N LEU A 165 0.86 2.21 5.64
CA LEU A 165 0.71 2.74 4.29
C LEU A 165 1.15 1.65 3.29
N PRO A 166 0.24 1.07 2.49
CA PRO A 166 0.56 0.03 1.53
C PRO A 166 1.59 0.49 0.48
N ALA A 167 2.36 -0.47 -0.03
CA ALA A 167 3.28 -0.20 -1.14
C ALA A 167 2.51 0.11 -2.44
N GLN A 168 3.14 0.86 -3.35
CA GLN A 168 2.54 1.30 -4.62
C GLN A 168 2.34 0.20 -5.67
N GLY A 169 2.60 -1.07 -5.32
CA GLY A 169 2.71 -2.16 -6.29
C GLY A 169 1.40 -2.54 -6.99
N CYS A 170 0.26 -2.39 -6.31
CA CYS A 170 -1.03 -2.84 -6.83
C CYS A 170 -1.78 -1.77 -7.62
N THR A 171 -1.66 -0.50 -7.22
CA THR A 171 -2.46 0.58 -7.80
C THR A 171 -2.16 0.86 -9.27
N SER A 172 -3.19 1.29 -10.00
CA SER A 172 -3.07 1.85 -11.35
C SER A 172 -2.67 3.33 -11.35
N ASN A 173 -2.79 4.04 -10.23
CA ASN A 173 -2.54 5.48 -10.11
C ASN A 173 -1.59 5.78 -8.92
N PRO A 174 -0.26 5.65 -9.10
CA PRO A 174 0.72 5.83 -8.02
C PRO A 174 0.80 7.28 -7.52
N THR A 175 0.51 8.26 -8.39
CA THR A 175 0.47 9.68 -8.02
C THR A 175 -0.67 9.94 -7.04
N LEU A 176 -1.89 9.51 -7.40
CA LEU A 176 -3.05 9.67 -6.52
C LEU A 176 -2.89 8.89 -5.22
N LEU A 177 -2.33 7.68 -5.27
CA LEU A 177 -2.00 6.92 -4.06
C LEU A 177 -1.09 7.73 -3.13
N SER A 178 -0.06 8.36 -3.69
CA SER A 178 0.88 9.19 -2.91
C SER A 178 0.20 10.41 -2.29
N GLU A 179 -0.78 11.01 -2.98
CA GLU A 179 -1.58 12.12 -2.44
C GLU A 179 -2.44 11.68 -1.25
N TYR A 180 -3.17 10.57 -1.38
CA TYR A 180 -3.93 9.98 -0.26
C TYR A 180 -3.03 9.66 0.94
N GLN A 181 -1.91 8.99 0.67
CA GLN A 181 -0.95 8.61 1.71
C GLN A 181 -0.35 9.83 2.41
N ALA A 182 0.01 10.87 1.67
CA ALA A 182 0.52 12.12 2.24
C ALA A 182 -0.54 12.82 3.12
N ALA A 183 -1.79 12.89 2.65
CA ALA A 183 -2.85 13.53 3.40
C ALA A 183 -3.12 12.86 4.75
N PHE A 184 -3.14 11.52 4.78
CA PHE A 184 -3.30 10.76 6.01
C PHE A 184 -2.06 10.82 6.89
N LYS A 185 -0.86 10.69 6.32
CA LYS A 185 0.40 10.82 7.06
C LYS A 185 0.53 12.18 7.77
N ASN A 186 0.10 13.26 7.10
CA ASN A 186 0.15 14.61 7.67
C ASN A 186 -0.94 14.84 8.71
N GLY A 187 -2.14 14.26 8.54
CA GLY A 187 -3.23 14.41 9.49
C GLY A 187 -3.15 13.47 10.70
N PHE A 188 -2.46 12.33 10.57
CA PHE A 188 -2.39 11.28 11.59
C PHE A 188 -1.89 11.75 12.97
N PRO A 189 -0.90 12.67 13.09
CA PRO A 189 -0.52 13.24 14.39
C PRO A 189 -1.68 13.93 15.13
N SER A 190 -2.72 14.36 14.42
CA SER A 190 -3.93 14.99 14.97
C SER A 190 -5.06 13.98 15.27
N LEU A 191 -4.75 12.68 15.33
CA LEU A 191 -5.68 11.64 15.78
C LEU A 191 -6.14 11.94 17.21
N LYS A 192 -7.44 11.79 17.47
CA LYS A 192 -8.01 11.96 18.81
C LYS A 192 -9.12 10.95 19.08
N THR A 193 -9.47 10.77 20.35
CA THR A 193 -10.65 10.02 20.75
C THR A 193 -11.91 10.82 20.45
N LEU A 194 -12.99 10.11 20.13
CA LEU A 194 -14.35 10.67 20.08
C LEU A 194 -14.83 11.11 21.46
#